data_AF-A0A1V4BRJ7-F1
#
_entry.id   AF-A0A1V4BRJ7-F1
#
_cell.length_a   1.000
_cell.length_b   1.000
_cell.length_c   1.000
_cell.angle_alpha   90.00
_cell.angle_beta   90.00
_cell.angle_gamma   90.00
#
_symmetry.space_group_name_H-M   'P 1'
#
loop_
_entity.id
_entity.type
_entity.pdbx_description
1 polymer ?
#
loop_
_entity_poly.entity_id
_entity_poly.type
_entity_poly.pdbx_seq_one_letter_code
_entity_poly.pdbx_strand_id
1 'polypeptide(L)' 'MPYTNEEGGRLNNFAAEPKVYQAAPPTKSQQRNYLFWGVAAITLVGGLLAVAFYASQAG' A
#
# COMPACT_ATOMS: atom_id res chain seq x y z
N MET A 1 25.09 -1.16 -26.12
CA MET A 1 24.32 -2.25 -25.50
C MET A 1 23.44 -1.60 -24.43
N PRO A 2 22.12 -1.83 -24.39
CA PRO A 2 21.19 -1.02 -23.58
C PRO A 2 21.39 -1.15 -22.06
N TYR A 3 22.24 -2.08 -21.62
CA TYR A 3 22.52 -2.36 -20.21
C TYR A 3 23.98 -2.15 -19.80
N THR A 4 24.82 -1.64 -20.70
CA THR A 4 26.24 -1.38 -20.42
C THR A 4 26.50 0.10 -20.54
N ASN A 5 26.85 0.73 -19.42
CA ASN A 5 27.35 2.08 -19.41
C ASN A 5 28.88 2.05 -19.43
N GLU A 6 29.48 3.02 -20.09
CA GLU A 6 30.92 3.21 -20.14
C GLU A 6 31.31 4.18 -19.02
N GLU A 7 32.04 3.70 -18.02
CA GLU A 7 32.53 4.55 -16.91
C GLU A 7 34.06 4.66 -17.01
N GLY A 8 34.54 5.85 -17.40
CA GLY A 8 35.97 6.14 -17.45
C GLY A 8 36.77 5.24 -18.40
N GLY A 9 36.15 4.73 -19.47
CA GLY A 9 36.79 3.85 -20.45
C GLY A 9 36.76 2.36 -20.08
N ARG A 10 36.00 1.96 -19.06
CA ARG A 10 35.71 0.54 -18.76
C ARG A 10 34.22 0.28 -18.91
N LEU A 11 33.90 -0.83 -19.58
CA LEU A 11 32.54 -1.33 -19.67
C LEU A 11 32.08 -1.82 -18.29
N ASN A 12 31.04 -1.21 -17.77
CA ASN A 12 30.41 -1.66 -16.53
C ASN A 12 29.42 -2.79 -16.86
N ASN A 13 29.65 -3.99 -16.30
CA ASN A 13 28.80 -5.19 -16.43
C ASN A 13 27.99 -5.48 -15.14
N PHE A 14 27.82 -4.48 -14.27
CA PHE A 14 26.90 -4.58 -13.14
C PHE A 14 25.46 -4.44 -13.63
N ALA A 15 24.53 -5.10 -12.94
CA ALA A 15 23.11 -4.94 -13.20
C ALA A 15 22.70 -3.47 -13.00
N ALA A 16 21.87 -2.94 -13.90
CA ALA A 16 21.34 -1.59 -13.75
C ALA A 16 20.56 -1.48 -12.44
N GLU A 17 20.94 -0.52 -11.58
CA GLU A 17 20.21 -0.28 -10.35
C GLU A 17 18.76 0.12 -10.68
N PRO A 18 17.76 -0.53 -10.07
CA PRO A 18 16.38 -0.14 -10.28
C PRO A 18 16.19 1.28 -9.78
N LYS A 19 15.44 2.10 -10.55
CA LYS A 19 15.04 3.42 -10.09
C LYS A 19 14.23 3.27 -8.81
N VAL A 20 14.83 3.67 -7.68
CA VAL A 20 14.15 3.68 -6.39
C VAL A 20 13.25 4.89 -6.33
N TYR A 21 11.93 4.67 -6.31
CA TYR A 21 10.96 5.73 -6.08
C TYR A 21 10.72 5.87 -4.58
N GLN A 22 10.97 7.06 -4.03
CA GLN A 22 10.62 7.33 -2.64
C GLN A 22 9.10 7.44 -2.49
N ALA A 23 8.57 6.86 -1.41
CA ALA A 23 7.16 7.04 -1.07
C ALA A 23 6.90 8.52 -0.73
N ALA A 24 5.93 9.12 -1.43
CA ALA A 24 5.45 10.46 -1.09
C ALA A 24 4.48 10.38 0.11
N PRO A 25 4.49 11.38 1.00
CA PRO A 25 3.47 11.46 2.04
C PRO A 25 2.07 11.60 1.42
N PRO A 26 1.02 11.09 2.09
CA PRO A 26 -0.34 11.19 1.57
C PRO A 26 -0.79 12.65 1.48
N THR A 27 -1.42 13.00 0.37
CA THR A 27 -2.08 14.28 0.14
C THR A 27 -3.25 14.48 1.14
N LYS A 28 -3.71 15.73 1.29
CA LYS A 28 -4.87 16.03 2.15
C LYS A 28 -6.14 15.28 1.75
N SER A 29 -6.34 15.06 0.44
CA SER A 29 -7.45 14.27 -0.06
C SER A 29 -7.33 12.80 0.35
N GLN A 30 -6.14 12.20 0.21
CA GLN A 30 -5.88 10.83 0.64
C GLN A 30 -6.08 10.66 2.15
N GLN A 31 -5.60 11.60 2.96
CA GLN A 31 -5.80 11.57 4.42
C GLN A 31 -7.29 11.55 4.79
N ARG A 32 -8.11 12.38 4.12
CA ARG A 32 -9.57 12.38 4.33
C ARG A 32 -10.21 11.07 3.88
N ASN A 33 -9.78 10.50 2.75
CA ASN A 33 -10.29 9.21 2.29
C ASN A 33 -9.93 8.08 3.25
N TYR A 34 -8.75 8.10 3.86
CA TYR A 34 -8.37 7.11 4.87
C TYR A 34 -9.29 7.15 6.09
N LEU A 35 -9.75 8.35 6.50
CA LEU A 35 -10.74 8.46 7.57
C LEU A 35 -12.06 7.77 7.18
N PHE A 36 -12.57 8.02 5.98
CA PHE A 36 -13.78 7.36 5.48
C PHE A 36 -13.61 5.83 5.40
N TRP A 37 -12.46 5.36 4.92
CA TRP A 37 -12.17 3.93 4.89
C TRP A 37 -12.07 3.32 6.28
N GLY A 38 -11.47 4.01 7.24
CA GLY A 38 -11.43 3.57 8.64
C GLY A 38 -12.83 3.45 9.24
N VAL A 39 -13.68 4.45 9.04
CA VAL A 39 -15.09 4.41 9.51
C VAL A 39 -15.87 3.28 8.84
N ALA A 40 -15.72 3.10 7.53
CA ALA A 40 -16.38 2.04 6.79
C ALA A 40 -15.94 0.65 7.29
N ALA A 41 -14.63 0.45 7.52
CA ALA A 41 -14.08 -0.80 8.02
C ALA A 41 -14.59 -1.11 9.44
N ILE A 42 -14.58 -0.13 10.36
CA ILE A 42 -15.08 -0.31 11.72
C ILE A 42 -16.58 -0.64 11.71
N THR A 43 -17.36 0.07 10.90
CA THR A 43 -18.81 -0.17 10.76
C THR A 43 -19.08 -1.58 10.25
N LEU A 44 -18.36 -2.01 9.21
CA LEU A 44 -18.51 -3.34 8.64
C LEU A 44 -18.16 -4.43 9.67
N VAL A 45 -16.97 -4.36 10.28
CA VAL A 45 -16.51 -5.36 11.24
C VAL A 45 -17.42 -5.38 12.47
N GLY A 46 -17.79 -4.22 13.02
CA GLY A 46 -18.71 -4.11 14.15
C GLY A 46 -20.10 -4.67 13.84
N GLY A 47 -20.62 -4.39 12.64
CA GLY A 47 -21.89 -4.96 12.16
C GLY A 47 -21.85 -6.49 12.05
N LEU A 48 -20.78 -7.04 11.48
CA LEU A 48 -20.60 -8.49 11.39
C LEU A 48 -20.52 -9.16 12.77
N LEU A 49 -19.79 -8.54 13.72
CA LEU A 49 -19.72 -9.03 15.10
C LEU A 49 -21.08 -9.00 15.79
N ALA A 50 -21.85 -7.92 15.60
CA ALA A 50 -23.20 -7.81 16.16
C ALA A 50 -24.13 -8.89 15.61
N VAL A 51 -24.10 -9.14 14.29
CA VAL A 51 -24.88 -10.21 13.66
C VAL A 51 -24.46 -11.58 14.21
N ALA A 52 -23.16 -11.86 14.28
CA ALA A 52 -22.64 -13.13 14.77
C ALA A 52 -23.03 -13.37 16.25
N PHE A 53 -22.91 -12.33 17.09
CA PHE A 53 -23.32 -12.40 18.49
C PHE A 53 -24.80 -12.72 18.63
N TYR A 54 -25.66 -11.99 17.92
CA TYR A 54 -27.11 -12.19 17.96
C TYR A 54 -27.49 -13.60 17.50
N ALA A 55 -26.93 -14.05 16.37
CA ALA A 55 -27.19 -15.39 15.84
C ALA A 55 -26.76 -16.50 16.81
N SER A 56 -25.67 -16.28 17.56
CA SER A 56 -25.15 -17.27 18.52
C SER A 56 -25.97 -17.37 19.81
N GLN A 57 -26.75 -16.34 20.16
CA GLN A 57 -27.64 -16.35 21.33
C GLN A 57 -29.07 -16.81 20.99
N ALA A 58 -29.44 -16.79 19.70
CA ALA A 58 -30.78 -17.14 19.23
C ALA A 58 -31.00 -18.64 19.01
N GLY A 59 -29.97 -19.47 19.15
CA GLY A 59 -30.04 -20.95 19.11
C GLY A 59 -29.88 -21.53 20.50
#